data_AF-A0A829GXB0-F1
#
_entry.id   AF-A0A829GXB0-F1
#
_cell.length_a   1.000
_cell.length_b   1.000
_cell.length_c   1.000
_cell.angle_alpha   90.00
_cell.angle_beta   90.00
_cell.angle_gamma   90.00
#
_symmetry.space_group_name_H-M   'P 1'
#
loop_
_entity.id
_entity.type
_entity.pdbx_description
1 polymer ?
#
loop_
_entity_poly.entity_id
_entity_poly.type
_entity_poly.pdbx_seq_one_letter_code
_entity_poly.pdbx_strand_id
1 'polypeptide(L)'
;MAYTVDFKTVSTIGLESSPVAAALAGLRANEARYIWNKYKEPYITYPAAEKPDSLAWVNEILAERDLQISAKPLEVSDLNLPDLHWVEVYYQDGLAINVMYSLSDPKKRAVGFKLSDGMAVPTELEGKFKFARQKSKLAGTIRGSFFVIKGSH
;
A
#
# COMPACT_ATOMS: atom_id res chain seq x y z
N MET A 1 3.40 -17.74 -1.45
CA MET A 1 4.66 -17.80 -0.67
C MET A 1 5.17 -16.39 -0.46
N ALA A 2 5.75 -16.13 0.71
CA ALA A 2 6.35 -14.84 1.04
C ALA A 2 7.45 -14.43 0.05
N TYR A 3 7.54 -13.13 -0.23
CA TYR A 3 8.57 -12.52 -1.06
C TYR A 3 9.22 -11.34 -0.34
N THR A 4 10.51 -11.44 -0.06
CA THR A 4 11.31 -10.32 0.46
C THR A 4 11.68 -9.40 -0.71
N VAL A 5 11.21 -8.15 -0.65
CA VAL A 5 11.38 -7.17 -1.72
C VAL A 5 12.80 -6.60 -1.72
N ASP A 6 13.54 -6.80 -2.82
CA ASP A 6 14.82 -6.12 -3.06
C ASP A 6 14.58 -4.83 -3.87
N PHE A 7 14.75 -3.68 -3.22
CA PHE A 7 14.60 -2.38 -3.90
C PHE A 7 15.80 -1.98 -4.76
N LYS A 8 16.89 -2.76 -4.77
CA LYS A 8 18.00 -2.60 -5.72
C LYS A 8 17.71 -3.32 -7.04
N THR A 9 16.96 -4.43 -6.98
CA THR A 9 16.60 -5.26 -8.12
C THR A 9 15.09 -5.43 -8.17
N VAL A 10 14.40 -4.48 -8.82
CA VAL A 10 12.94 -4.45 -8.89
C VAL A 10 12.41 -5.71 -9.59
N SER A 11 11.47 -6.40 -8.93
CA SER A 11 10.86 -7.65 -9.40
C SER A 11 9.34 -7.58 -9.33
N THR A 12 8.68 -8.22 -10.30
CA THR A 12 7.22 -8.32 -10.42
C THR A 12 6.62 -9.52 -9.71
N ILE A 13 7.41 -10.30 -8.94
CA ILE A 13 6.93 -11.50 -8.23
C ILE A 13 5.70 -11.17 -7.38
N GLY A 14 4.61 -11.90 -7.58
CA GLY A 14 3.30 -11.72 -6.92
C GLY A 14 2.40 -10.66 -7.54
N LEU A 15 2.90 -9.87 -8.50
CA LEU A 15 2.20 -8.76 -9.14
C LEU A 15 1.95 -8.98 -10.64
N GLU A 16 2.34 -10.14 -11.18
CA GLU A 16 2.38 -10.43 -12.63
C GLU A 16 1.01 -10.36 -13.30
N SER A 17 -0.06 -10.57 -12.53
CA SER A 17 -1.44 -10.47 -13.03
C SER A 17 -1.94 -9.03 -13.20
N SER A 18 -1.17 -8.04 -12.75
CA SER A 18 -1.49 -6.62 -12.95
C SER A 18 -1.14 -6.18 -14.38
N PRO A 19 -2.01 -5.46 -15.10
CA PRO A 19 -1.67 -4.85 -16.38
C PRO A 19 -0.56 -3.79 -16.26
N VAL A 20 -0.26 -3.31 -15.05
CA VAL A 20 0.80 -2.34 -14.75
C VAL A 20 1.86 -2.94 -13.81
N ALA A 21 2.10 -4.25 -13.89
CA ALA A 21 2.98 -5.00 -12.99
C ALA A 21 4.35 -4.35 -12.77
N ALA A 22 5.01 -3.85 -13.81
CA ALA A 22 6.31 -3.19 -13.69
C ALA A 22 6.24 -1.88 -12.87
N ALA A 23 5.23 -1.04 -13.12
CA ALA A 23 5.04 0.20 -12.38
C ALA A 23 4.64 -0.07 -10.92
N LEU A 24 3.78 -1.05 -10.68
CA LEU A 24 3.37 -1.48 -9.34
C LEU A 24 4.54 -2.09 -8.56
N ALA A 25 5.39 -2.90 -9.20
CA ALA A 25 6.62 -3.42 -8.62
C ALA A 25 7.60 -2.30 -8.25
N GLY A 26 7.72 -1.29 -9.10
CA GLY A 26 8.50 -0.08 -8.81
C GLY A 26 7.98 0.69 -7.60
N LEU A 27 6.66 0.82 -7.47
CA LEU A 27 6.00 1.39 -6.30
C LEU A 27 6.28 0.57 -5.04
N ARG A 28 6.11 -0.77 -5.08
CA ARG A 28 6.44 -1.67 -3.98
C ARG A 28 7.91 -1.56 -3.55
N ALA A 29 8.83 -1.47 -4.50
CA ALA A 29 10.25 -1.26 -4.22
C ALA A 29 10.53 0.11 -3.58
N ASN A 30 9.78 1.15 -3.96
CA ASN A 30 9.87 2.45 -3.32
C ASN A 30 9.48 2.40 -1.83
N GLU A 31 8.40 1.68 -1.51
CA GLU A 31 7.96 1.48 -0.13
C GLU A 31 8.95 0.64 0.68
N ALA A 32 9.46 -0.45 0.10
CA ALA A 32 10.50 -1.27 0.73
C ALA A 32 11.74 -0.45 1.10
N ARG A 33 12.18 0.44 0.19
CA ARG A 33 13.29 1.36 0.46
C ARG A 33 12.99 2.34 1.60
N TYR A 34 11.76 2.86 1.66
CA TYR A 34 11.35 3.76 2.75
C TYR A 34 11.41 3.04 4.11
N ILE A 35 10.84 1.83 4.19
CA ILE A 35 10.84 1.03 5.41
C ILE A 35 12.27 0.69 5.85
N TRP A 36 13.14 0.26 4.93
CA TRP A 36 14.55 0.01 5.23
C TRP A 36 15.28 1.27 5.72
N ASN A 37 15.09 2.40 5.04
CA ASN A 37 15.77 3.63 5.40
C ASN A 37 15.36 4.16 6.77
N LYS A 38 14.08 4.07 7.11
CA LYS A 38 13.52 4.63 8.34
C LYS A 38 13.58 3.68 9.54
N TYR A 39 13.29 2.40 9.33
CA TYR A 39 13.12 1.41 10.41
C TYR A 39 14.18 0.32 10.41
N LYS A 40 14.95 0.16 9.31
CA LYS A 40 15.94 -0.92 9.13
C LYS A 40 15.32 -2.32 9.14
N GLU A 41 14.03 -2.41 8.81
CA GLU A 41 13.29 -3.65 8.70
C GLU A 41 13.20 -4.12 7.24
N PRO A 42 13.27 -5.44 6.98
CA PRO A 42 13.00 -6.00 5.66
C PRO A 42 11.53 -5.84 5.29
N TYR A 43 11.26 -5.53 4.02
CA TYR A 43 9.90 -5.44 3.50
C TYR A 43 9.52 -6.75 2.82
N ILE A 44 8.54 -7.45 3.39
CA ILE A 44 8.09 -8.75 2.90
C ILE A 44 6.63 -8.63 2.48
N THR A 45 6.29 -9.17 1.32
CA THR A 45 4.90 -9.33 0.89
C THR A 45 4.50 -10.80 0.85
N TYR A 46 3.21 -11.04 1.04
CA TYR A 46 2.58 -12.34 0.97
C TYR A 46 1.40 -12.25 0.01
N PRO A 47 1.07 -13.32 -0.73
CA PRO A 47 -0.20 -13.38 -1.46
C PRO A 47 -1.36 -13.02 -0.53
N ALA A 48 -2.30 -12.21 -1.02
CA ALA A 48 -3.40 -11.70 -0.19
C ALA A 48 -4.22 -12.81 0.48
N ALA A 49 -4.33 -13.98 -0.17
CA ALA A 49 -5.00 -15.16 0.39
C ALA A 49 -4.32 -15.74 1.66
N GLU A 50 -3.03 -15.46 1.86
CA GLU A 50 -2.27 -15.86 3.06
C GLU A 50 -2.40 -14.84 4.21
N LYS A 51 -3.02 -13.67 3.97
CA LYS A 51 -3.20 -12.58 4.94
C LYS A 51 -4.66 -12.08 4.99
N PRO A 52 -5.65 -12.97 5.21
CA PRO A 52 -7.05 -12.59 5.22
C PRO A 52 -7.40 -11.60 6.34
N ASP A 53 -6.79 -11.75 7.52
CA ASP A 53 -7.06 -10.89 8.68
C ASP A 53 -6.55 -9.46 8.45
N SER A 54 -5.34 -9.30 7.91
CA SER A 54 -4.77 -8.00 7.57
C SER A 54 -5.61 -7.30 6.50
N LEU A 55 -6.09 -8.05 5.51
CA LEU A 55 -6.98 -7.52 4.47
C LEU A 55 -8.35 -7.10 5.04
N ALA A 56 -8.94 -7.92 5.92
CA ALA A 56 -10.20 -7.61 6.58
C ALA A 56 -10.09 -6.33 7.43
N TRP A 57 -9.00 -6.18 8.17
CA TRP A 57 -8.71 -5.00 8.98
C TRP A 57 -8.54 -3.73 8.14
N VAL A 58 -7.81 -3.81 7.02
CA VAL A 58 -7.72 -2.68 6.07
C VAL A 58 -9.09 -2.30 5.53
N ASN A 59 -9.92 -3.29 5.18
CA ASN A 59 -11.27 -3.04 4.66
C ASN A 59 -12.20 -2.42 5.72
N GLU A 60 -12.08 -2.82 6.98
CA GLU A 60 -12.82 -2.21 8.08
C GLU A 60 -12.50 -0.72 8.24
N ILE A 61 -11.21 -0.36 8.20
CA ILE A 61 -10.74 1.04 8.26
C ILE A 61 -11.21 1.84 7.03
N LEU A 62 -11.18 1.23 5.84
CA LEU A 62 -11.69 1.87 4.62
C LEU A 62 -13.20 2.15 4.69
N ALA A 63 -13.96 1.28 5.37
CA ALA A 63 -15.40 1.44 5.55
C ALA A 63 -15.75 2.71 6.36
N GLU A 64 -14.84 3.25 7.20
CA GLU A 64 -15.02 4.55 7.87
C GLU A 64 -15.27 5.71 6.89
N ARG A 65 -14.87 5.54 5.62
CA ARG A 65 -14.98 6.52 4.54
C ARG A 65 -15.91 6.08 3.40
N ASP A 66 -16.75 5.08 3.65
CA ASP A 66 -17.62 4.49 2.64
C ASP A 66 -16.81 4.07 1.39
N LEU A 67 -15.65 3.44 1.62
CA LEU A 67 -14.75 2.95 0.59
C LEU A 67 -14.76 1.43 0.57
N GLN A 68 -15.07 0.86 -0.59
CA GLN A 68 -14.97 -0.56 -0.87
C GLN A 68 -14.21 -0.72 -2.18
N ILE A 69 -13.01 -1.29 -2.13
CA ILE A 69 -12.14 -1.42 -3.31
C ILE A 69 -12.58 -2.64 -4.11
N SER A 70 -12.97 -2.42 -5.37
CA SER A 70 -13.40 -3.50 -6.27
C SER A 70 -12.21 -4.28 -6.88
N ALA A 71 -11.04 -3.63 -6.97
CA ALA A 71 -9.85 -4.24 -7.52
C ALA A 71 -9.42 -5.47 -6.70
N LYS A 72 -8.90 -6.50 -7.38
CA LYS A 72 -8.44 -7.72 -6.72
C LYS A 72 -7.16 -7.44 -5.92
N PRO A 73 -7.10 -7.74 -4.61
CA PRO A 73 -5.85 -7.68 -3.87
C PRO A 73 -4.91 -8.80 -4.32
N LEU A 74 -3.65 -8.46 -4.55
CA LEU A 74 -2.61 -9.39 -4.99
C LEU A 74 -1.69 -9.77 -3.83
N GLU A 75 -1.08 -8.76 -3.22
CA GLU A 75 -0.04 -8.94 -2.22
C GLU A 75 -0.30 -8.04 -1.01
N VAL A 76 0.06 -8.51 0.18
CA VAL A 76 -0.06 -7.79 1.45
C VAL A 76 1.28 -7.81 2.17
N SER A 77 1.72 -6.66 2.65
CA SER A 77 2.76 -6.53 3.67
C SER A 77 2.08 -6.24 5.01
N ASP A 78 2.52 -6.92 6.06
CA ASP A 78 2.02 -6.74 7.43
C ASP A 78 3.23 -6.70 8.35
N LEU A 79 3.54 -5.51 8.86
CA LEU A 79 4.78 -5.20 9.57
C LEU A 79 4.46 -4.62 10.95
N ASN A 80 5.03 -5.24 11.97
CA ASN A 80 5.08 -4.68 13.32
C ASN A 80 6.37 -3.88 13.48
N LEU A 81 6.29 -2.58 13.24
CA LEU A 81 7.40 -1.64 13.44
C LEU A 81 7.34 -1.12 14.90
N PRO A 82 8.43 -0.53 15.44
CA PRO A 82 8.57 -0.29 16.89
C PRO A 82 7.40 0.41 17.62
N ASP A 83 6.67 1.30 16.96
CA ASP A 83 5.47 1.99 17.51
C ASP A 83 4.38 2.15 16.44
N LEU A 84 4.37 1.24 15.47
CA LEU A 84 3.53 1.37 14.27
C LEU A 84 3.20 -0.01 13.72
N HIS A 85 1.92 -0.35 13.73
CA HIS A 85 1.43 -1.43 12.90
C HIS A 85 1.24 -0.87 11.48
N TRP A 86 1.97 -1.42 10.52
CA TRP A 86 1.93 -1.03 9.12
C TRP A 86 1.41 -2.20 8.28
N VAL A 87 0.25 -2.01 7.66
CA VAL A 87 -0.26 -2.94 6.66
C VAL A 87 -0.31 -2.24 5.32
N GLU A 88 0.11 -2.91 4.25
CA GLU A 88 0.01 -2.37 2.90
C GLU A 88 -0.47 -3.44 1.91
N VAL A 89 -1.49 -3.09 1.13
CA VAL A 89 -2.13 -3.97 0.17
C VAL A 89 -1.88 -3.44 -1.24
N TYR A 90 -1.43 -4.31 -2.13
CA TYR A 90 -1.22 -4.04 -3.55
C TYR A 90 -2.34 -4.69 -4.36
N TYR A 91 -3.03 -3.88 -5.16
CA TYR A 91 -4.18 -4.29 -5.95
C TYR A 91 -3.81 -4.44 -7.42
N GLN A 92 -4.57 -5.29 -8.12
CA GLN A 92 -4.30 -5.66 -9.50
C GLN A 92 -4.30 -4.47 -10.46
N ASP A 93 -5.10 -3.44 -10.22
CA ASP A 93 -5.20 -2.24 -11.05
C ASP A 93 -4.01 -1.27 -10.90
N GLY A 94 -3.10 -1.53 -9.96
CA GLY A 94 -1.94 -0.69 -9.69
C GLY A 94 -2.08 0.22 -8.47
N LEU A 95 -3.20 0.14 -7.73
CA LEU A 95 -3.38 0.82 -6.45
C LEU A 95 -2.55 0.14 -5.36
N ALA A 96 -1.89 0.92 -4.51
CA ALA A 96 -1.40 0.48 -3.22
C ALA A 96 -2.09 1.28 -2.11
N ILE A 97 -2.55 0.59 -1.08
CA ILE A 97 -3.16 1.19 0.11
C ILE A 97 -2.33 0.79 1.31
N ASN A 98 -1.84 1.76 2.07
CA ASN A 98 -1.17 1.49 3.34
C ASN A 98 -1.96 2.06 4.51
N VAL A 99 -2.02 1.31 5.61
CA VAL A 99 -2.51 1.73 6.91
C VAL A 99 -1.30 1.96 7.80
N MET A 100 -1.13 3.19 8.25
CA MET A 100 -0.22 3.56 9.33
C MET A 100 -1.03 3.61 10.62
N TYR A 101 -0.86 2.65 11.52
CA TYR A 101 -1.60 2.61 12.77
C TYR A 101 -0.67 2.71 13.98
N SER A 102 -0.44 3.95 14.45
CA SER A 102 0.38 4.18 15.64
C SER A 102 -0.26 3.56 16.88
N LEU A 103 0.57 2.87 17.66
CA LEU A 103 0.18 2.19 18.88
C LEU A 103 0.11 3.17 20.07
N SER A 104 0.95 4.20 20.08
CA SER A 104 1.00 5.20 21.14
C SER A 104 0.21 6.49 20.88
N ASP A 105 0.01 6.89 19.62
CA ASP A 105 -0.58 8.19 19.27
C ASP A 105 -1.69 8.06 18.21
N PRO A 106 -2.98 8.08 18.62
CA PRO A 106 -4.10 8.00 17.69
C PRO A 106 -4.11 9.08 16.60
N LYS A 107 -3.45 10.23 16.82
CA LYS A 107 -3.36 11.30 15.82
C LYS A 107 -2.40 10.98 14.68
N LYS A 108 -1.57 9.95 14.82
CA LYS A 108 -0.63 9.46 13.80
C LYS A 108 -1.16 8.23 13.07
N ARG A 109 -2.48 8.06 13.03
CA ARG A 109 -3.16 6.99 12.31
C ARG A 109 -3.71 7.49 10.98
N ALA A 110 -3.34 6.86 9.88
CA ALA A 110 -3.76 7.29 8.55
C ALA A 110 -3.80 6.15 7.55
N VAL A 111 -4.67 6.27 6.57
CA VAL A 111 -4.65 5.48 5.34
C VAL A 111 -4.01 6.31 4.24
N GLY A 112 -2.99 5.77 3.59
CA GLY A 112 -2.38 6.32 2.37
C GLY A 112 -2.86 5.58 1.13
N PHE A 113 -3.14 6.33 0.07
CA PHE A 113 -3.39 5.82 -1.27
C PHE A 113 -2.20 6.17 -2.16
N LYS A 114 -1.70 5.21 -2.91
CA LYS A 114 -0.66 5.42 -3.91
C LYS A 114 -1.09 4.79 -5.23
N LEU A 115 -1.16 5.60 -6.27
CA LEU A 115 -1.41 5.15 -7.63
C LEU A 115 -0.07 5.01 -8.34
N SER A 116 0.18 3.82 -8.89
CA SER A 116 1.34 3.57 -9.75
C SER A 116 1.33 4.44 -11.01
N ASP A 117 2.47 4.49 -11.70
CA ASP A 117 2.59 5.29 -12.91
C ASP A 117 1.66 4.76 -14.01
N GLY A 118 1.03 5.67 -14.75
CA GLY A 118 0.14 5.34 -15.87
C GLY A 118 -1.28 4.87 -15.52
N MET A 119 -1.62 4.54 -14.26
CA MET A 119 -2.98 4.08 -13.94
C MET A 119 -4.03 5.21 -13.92
N ALA A 120 -5.32 4.90 -14.05
CA ALA A 120 -6.39 5.87 -13.77
C ALA A 120 -6.61 6.03 -12.26
N VAL A 121 -7.35 7.05 -11.82
CA VAL A 121 -7.85 7.10 -10.44
C VAL A 121 -9.01 6.11 -10.34
N PRO A 122 -9.03 5.16 -9.38
CA PRO A 122 -10.16 4.26 -9.20
C PRO A 122 -11.45 5.03 -8.94
N THR A 123 -12.58 4.56 -9.48
CA THR A 123 -13.88 5.25 -9.40
C THR A 123 -14.31 5.48 -7.95
N GLU A 124 -13.94 4.58 -7.05
CA GLU A 124 -14.26 4.66 -5.62
C GLU A 124 -13.52 5.80 -4.91
N LEU A 125 -12.41 6.29 -5.49
CA LEU A 125 -11.57 7.38 -4.98
C LEU A 125 -11.74 8.69 -5.78
N GLU A 126 -12.31 8.61 -6.98
CA GLU A 126 -12.52 9.75 -7.87
C GLU A 126 -13.45 10.79 -7.22
N GLY A 127 -13.08 12.06 -7.31
CA GLY A 127 -13.82 13.17 -6.68
C GLY A 127 -13.74 13.25 -5.15
N LYS A 128 -13.49 12.14 -4.44
CA LYS A 128 -13.34 12.10 -2.98
C LYS A 128 -11.96 12.59 -2.50
N PHE A 129 -10.92 12.40 -3.33
CA PHE A 129 -9.53 12.68 -2.96
C PHE A 129 -8.81 13.55 -3.99
N LYS A 130 -7.90 14.40 -3.50
CA LYS A 130 -6.97 15.17 -4.33
C LYS A 130 -5.61 14.48 -4.32
N PHE A 131 -5.13 14.09 -5.49
CA PHE A 131 -3.87 13.37 -5.63
C PHE A 131 -2.71 14.31 -5.96
N ALA A 132 -1.70 14.33 -5.10
CA ALA A 132 -0.44 15.00 -5.36
C ALA A 132 0.49 14.08 -6.18
N ARG A 133 1.35 14.66 -7.02
CA ARG A 133 2.31 13.91 -7.84
C ARG A 133 3.71 14.01 -7.25
N GLN A 134 4.41 12.88 -7.18
CA GLN A 134 5.81 12.78 -6.79
C GLN A 134 6.58 11.95 -7.81
N LYS A 135 7.81 12.36 -8.14
CA LYS A 135 8.71 11.56 -8.97
C LYS A 135 9.56 10.61 -8.11
N SER A 136 9.70 9.37 -8.57
CA SER A 136 10.53 8.34 -7.98
C SER A 136 11.41 7.71 -9.06
N LYS A 137 12.69 7.47 -8.72
CA LYS A 137 13.59 6.70 -9.61
C LYS A 137 13.16 5.23 -9.77
N LEU A 138 12.44 4.68 -8.79
CA LEU A 138 11.99 3.28 -8.80
C LEU A 138 10.60 3.13 -9.40
N ALA A 139 9.73 4.12 -9.21
CA ALA A 139 8.29 3.98 -9.49
C ALA A 139 7.77 4.96 -10.55
N GLY A 140 8.64 5.73 -11.22
CA GLY A 140 8.20 6.77 -12.14
C GLY A 140 7.41 7.87 -11.41
N THR A 141 6.21 8.19 -11.88
CA THR A 141 5.30 9.12 -11.19
C THR A 141 4.35 8.40 -10.24
N ILE A 142 4.49 8.65 -8.95
CA ILE A 142 3.54 8.21 -7.93
C ILE A 142 2.51 9.32 -7.72
N ARG A 143 1.22 8.97 -7.71
CA ARG A 143 0.17 9.88 -7.24
C ARG A 143 -0.31 9.45 -5.86
N GLY A 144 -0.15 10.33 -4.88
CA GLY A 144 -0.46 10.06 -3.48
C GLY A 144 -1.63 10.87 -2.96
N SER A 145 -2.43 10.26 -2.10
CA SER A 145 -3.43 10.93 -1.24
C SER A 145 -3.53 10.19 0.09
N PHE A 146 -4.25 10.72 1.07
CA PHE A 146 -4.46 10.06 2.36
C PHE A 146 -5.73 10.54 3.06
N PHE A 147 -6.15 9.81 4.09
CA PHE A 147 -7.04 10.32 5.14
C PHE A 147 -6.56 9.88 6.53
N VAL A 148 -6.93 10.67 7.55
CA VAL A 148 -6.66 10.34 8.96
C VAL A 148 -7.78 9.43 9.48
N ILE A 149 -7.37 8.36 10.16
CA ILE A 149 -8.25 7.37 10.81
C ILE A 149 -8.84 8.01 12.06
N LYS A 150 -10.14 7.85 12.26
CA LYS A 150 -10.84 8.42 13.44
C LYS A 150 -11.29 7.33 14.41
N GLY A 151 -11.56 6.13 13.90
CA GLY A 151 -11.94 4.98 14.71
C GLY A 151 -10.78 4.36 15.50
N SER A 152 -11.15 3.39 16.34
CA SER A 152 -10.24 2.43 16.94
C SER A 152 -10.57 1.07 16.33
N HIS A 153 -9.52 0.43 15.82
CA HIS A 153 -9.52 -0.86 15.13
C HIS A 153 -8.41 -1.75 15.69
#